data_AF-A0A7S3Z8K9-F1
#
_entry.id   AF-A0A7S3Z8K9-F1
#
_cell.length_a   1.000
_cell.length_b   1.000
_cell.length_c   1.000
_cell.angle_alpha   90.00
_cell.angle_beta   90.00
_cell.angle_gamma   90.00
#
_symmetry.space_group_name_H-M   'P 1'
#
loop_
_entity.id
_entity.type
_entity.pdbx_description
1 polymer ?
#
loop_
_entity_poly.entity_id
_entity_poly.type
_entity_poly.pdbx_seq_one_letter_code
_entity_poly.pdbx_strand_id
1 'polypeptide(L)'
;WASLTRRMPRQFSDDLHYGNERKDAQGGGASAARGFQMRSLKKGDKRETPKTLYYLGAAAGLAIGLSAWGSYRLARTVRSAASAQTSRPKDVVGTGLWAKRYYDGGFEDTMTRREAALILGCRESATKDIIQKKYRTLMKNNHPDLGGSRYIGVKINEAKELLSKTARDGES
;
A
#
# COMPACT_ATOMS: atom_id res chain seq x y z
N TRP A 1 39.32 2.36 41.05
CA TRP A 1 40.38 3.39 41.05
C TRP A 1 41.00 3.36 39.66
N ALA A 2 40.77 4.28 38.72
CA ALA A 2 40.50 5.71 38.78
C ALA A 2 39.34 6.14 37.86
N SER A 3 38.62 7.16 38.34
CA SER A 3 37.54 7.90 37.70
C SER A 3 38.06 8.92 36.68
N LEU A 4 37.48 8.95 35.47
CA LEU A 4 37.60 10.10 34.58
C LEU A 4 36.23 10.50 34.01
N THR A 5 35.57 11.37 34.77
CA THR A 5 34.44 12.17 34.33
C THR A 5 34.95 13.46 33.68
N ARG A 6 34.40 13.81 32.50
CA ARG A 6 34.23 15.17 31.93
C ARG A 6 33.82 14.98 30.45
N ARG A 7 32.99 15.79 29.78
CA ARG A 7 32.04 16.88 30.09
C ARG A 7 31.40 17.18 28.72
N MET A 8 30.08 17.20 28.62
CA MET A 8 29.37 17.67 27.42
C MET A 8 29.65 19.16 27.17
N PRO A 9 29.48 19.62 25.92
CA PRO A 9 28.68 20.82 25.70
C PRO A 9 27.60 20.62 24.65
N ARG A 10 26.36 20.95 25.05
CA ARG A 10 25.25 21.35 24.18
C ARG A 10 25.67 22.62 23.43
N GLN A 11 25.46 22.67 22.13
CA GLN A 11 25.30 23.92 21.39
C GLN A 11 23.83 24.02 21.01
N PHE A 12 23.15 24.89 21.74
CA PHE A 12 21.80 25.37 21.51
C PHE A 12 21.99 26.78 20.96
N SER A 13 21.50 27.05 19.76
CA SER A 13 21.24 28.41 19.29
C SER A 13 20.09 28.31 18.30
N ASP A 14 18.96 28.84 18.75
CA ASP A 14 17.82 29.22 17.94
C ASP A 14 18.27 30.14 16.79
N ASP A 15 17.58 30.08 15.66
CA ASP A 15 17.19 31.31 14.95
C ASP A 15 16.03 31.01 14.00
N LEU A 16 14.90 31.64 14.32
CA LEU A 16 13.73 31.81 13.47
C LEU A 16 14.12 32.61 12.23
N HIS A 17 13.75 32.12 11.04
CA HIS A 17 13.39 33.02 9.93
C HIS A 17 12.19 32.46 9.17
N TYR A 18 11.02 33.00 9.52
CA TYR A 18 9.79 32.95 8.75
C TYR A 18 9.84 34.10 7.73
N GLY A 19 9.83 33.77 6.44
CA GLY A 19 9.90 34.76 5.36
C GLY A 19 9.05 34.34 4.18
N ASN A 20 7.81 34.83 4.16
CA ASN A 20 6.85 34.71 3.07
C ASN A 20 7.07 35.89 2.12
N GLU A 21 7.57 35.65 0.91
CA GLU A 21 7.56 36.65 -0.16
C GLU A 21 7.08 36.02 -1.46
N ARG A 22 5.78 36.14 -1.71
CA ARG A 22 5.20 36.09 -3.05
C ARG A 22 5.56 37.40 -3.76
N LYS A 23 6.16 37.30 -4.95
CA LYS A 23 6.22 38.42 -5.89
C LYS A 23 5.46 38.04 -7.14
N ASP A 24 4.32 38.69 -7.26
CA ASP A 24 3.46 38.70 -8.43
C ASP A 24 4.16 39.53 -9.51
N ALA A 25 4.40 38.94 -10.67
CA ALA A 25 4.85 39.67 -11.86
C ALA A 25 3.74 39.64 -12.90
N GLN A 26 2.93 40.70 -12.87
CA GLN A 26 2.16 41.18 -14.02
C GLN A 26 3.10 41.86 -15.03
N GLY A 27 2.75 41.75 -16.31
CA GLY A 27 3.31 42.56 -17.41
C GLY A 27 3.07 41.82 -18.72
N GLY A 28 1.95 42.05 -19.41
CA GLY A 28 1.83 43.06 -20.48
C GLY A 28 1.87 42.33 -21.83
N GLY A 29 0.86 42.33 -22.70
CA GLY A 29 -0.01 43.42 -23.10
C GLY A 29 0.44 43.89 -24.49
N ALA A 30 -0.13 43.33 -25.56
CA ALA A 30 -0.08 43.92 -26.90
C ALA A 30 -1.20 43.36 -27.79
N SER A 31 -2.37 43.94 -27.64
CA SER A 31 -3.42 43.94 -28.65
C SER A 31 -3.04 44.95 -29.72
N ALA A 32 -3.04 44.56 -31.00
CA ALA A 32 -2.85 45.47 -32.13
C ALA A 32 -3.88 45.14 -33.22
N ALA A 33 -5.11 45.58 -32.98
CA ALA A 33 -6.08 45.82 -34.03
C ALA A 33 -5.72 47.12 -34.77
N ARG A 34 -5.35 47.03 -36.05
CA ARG A 34 -5.40 48.16 -36.99
C ARG A 34 -5.93 47.66 -38.32
N GLY A 35 -7.14 48.12 -38.66
CA GLY A 35 -7.71 47.95 -39.99
C GLY A 35 -6.99 48.84 -41.00
N PHE A 36 -6.80 48.33 -42.21
CA PHE A 36 -6.53 49.14 -43.39
C PHE A 36 -6.98 48.39 -44.66
N GLN A 37 -8.05 48.94 -45.25
CA GLN A 37 -8.48 48.94 -46.65
C GLN A 37 -8.09 47.81 -47.61
N MET A 38 -9.16 47.21 -48.16
CA MET A 38 -9.18 46.35 -49.34
C MET A 38 -8.52 47.01 -50.54
N ARG A 39 -7.52 46.33 -51.10
CA ARG A 39 -7.11 46.50 -52.49
C ARG A 39 -7.61 45.28 -53.26
N SER A 40 -8.62 45.52 -54.09
CA SER A 40 -9.25 44.55 -54.98
C SER A 40 -8.18 43.84 -55.82
N LEU A 41 -7.97 42.54 -55.57
CA LEU A 41 -7.25 41.65 -56.47
C LEU A 41 -8.25 40.82 -57.26
N LYS A 42 -8.52 41.39 -58.43
CA LYS A 42 -8.92 40.80 -59.70
C LYS A 42 -8.80 39.26 -59.77
N LYS A 43 -9.97 38.66 -59.96
CA LYS A 43 -10.29 37.36 -60.60
C LYS A 43 -9.07 36.65 -61.22
N GLY A 44 -8.65 35.56 -60.59
CA GLY A 44 -7.60 34.69 -61.12
C GLY A 44 -7.47 33.40 -60.32
N ASP A 45 -7.72 32.29 -61.02
CA ASP A 45 -7.25 30.94 -60.74
C ASP A 45 -8.11 30.04 -59.81
N LYS A 46 -8.82 29.08 -60.43
CA LYS A 46 -9.44 27.94 -59.75
C LYS A 46 -8.32 26.99 -59.31
N ARG A 47 -7.65 27.30 -58.20
CA ARG A 47 -6.68 26.39 -57.61
C ARG A 47 -7.42 25.30 -56.85
N GLU A 48 -7.25 24.08 -57.32
CA GLU A 48 -7.73 22.86 -56.70
C GLU A 48 -7.29 22.84 -55.23
N THR A 49 -8.24 22.80 -54.29
CA THR A 49 -7.90 22.61 -52.88
C THR A 49 -7.30 21.22 -52.72
N PRO A 50 -6.02 21.09 -52.33
CA PRO A 50 -5.42 19.77 -52.20
C PRO A 50 -6.17 19.00 -51.11
N LYS A 51 -6.36 17.69 -51.34
CA LYS A 51 -7.03 16.75 -50.42
C LYS A 51 -6.46 16.79 -48.97
N THR A 52 -5.30 17.41 -48.78
CA THR A 52 -4.66 17.70 -47.49
C THR A 52 -5.52 18.52 -46.54
N LEU A 53 -6.36 19.44 -47.03
CA LEU A 53 -7.29 20.22 -46.19
C LEU A 53 -8.36 19.33 -45.55
N TYR A 54 -8.83 18.30 -46.26
CA TYR A 54 -9.78 17.32 -45.73
C TYR A 54 -9.13 16.41 -44.68
N TYR A 55 -7.89 15.96 -44.90
CA TYR A 55 -7.16 15.17 -43.90
C TYR A 55 -6.80 15.98 -42.66
N LEU A 56 -6.52 17.27 -42.80
CA LEU A 56 -6.25 18.17 -41.67
C LEU A 56 -7.51 18.37 -40.81
N GLY A 57 -8.68 18.52 -41.43
CA GLY A 57 -9.98 18.57 -40.73
C GLY A 57 -10.38 17.24 -40.08
N ALA A 58 -10.14 16.11 -40.77
CA ALA A 58 -10.44 14.77 -40.26
C ALA A 58 -9.54 14.38 -39.06
N ALA A 59 -8.26 14.75 -39.09
CA ALA A 59 -7.32 14.51 -38.00
C ALA A 59 -7.66 15.31 -36.73
N ALA A 60 -8.09 16.57 -36.88
CA ALA A 60 -8.51 17.41 -35.76
C ALA A 60 -9.79 16.88 -35.08
N GLY A 61 -10.74 16.35 -35.85
CA GLY A 61 -11.99 15.78 -35.32
C GLY A 61 -11.82 14.50 -34.51
N LEU A 62 -10.90 13.61 -34.92
CA LEU A 62 -10.64 12.35 -34.21
C LEU A 62 -9.93 12.53 -32.86
N ALA A 63 -9.07 13.55 -32.73
CA ALA A 63 -8.36 13.84 -31.48
C ALA A 63 -9.29 14.37 -30.36
N ILE A 64 -10.30 15.16 -30.72
CA ILE A 64 -11.28 15.70 -29.76
C ILE A 64 -12.29 14.61 -29.36
N GLY A 65 -12.74 13.77 -30.29
CA GLY A 65 -13.71 12.70 -30.02
C GLY A 65 -13.21 11.62 -29.06
N LEU A 66 -11.95 11.18 -29.19
CA LEU A 66 -11.39 10.12 -28.33
C LEU A 66 -11.08 10.60 -26.90
N SER A 67 -10.70 11.87 -26.72
CA SER A 67 -10.42 12.42 -25.38
C SER A 67 -11.70 12.63 -24.56
N ALA A 68 -12.79 13.08 -25.18
CA ALA A 68 -14.09 13.26 -24.53
C ALA A 68 -14.75 11.92 -24.15
N TRP A 69 -14.69 10.91 -25.02
CA TRP A 69 -15.29 9.60 -24.73
C TRP A 69 -14.53 8.83 -23.64
N GLY A 70 -13.19 8.86 -23.67
CA GLY A 70 -12.34 8.24 -22.65
C GLY A 70 -12.49 8.91 -21.27
N SER A 71 -12.50 10.24 -21.22
CA SER A 71 -12.69 10.98 -19.97
C SER A 71 -14.10 10.82 -19.39
N TYR A 72 -15.15 10.79 -20.22
CA TYR A 72 -16.54 10.57 -19.78
C TYR A 72 -16.78 9.17 -19.19
N ARG A 73 -16.13 8.12 -19.74
CA ARG A 73 -16.21 6.75 -19.18
C ARG A 73 -15.45 6.62 -17.86
N LEU A 74 -14.32 7.30 -17.72
CA LEU A 74 -13.54 7.28 -16.48
C LEU A 74 -14.19 8.11 -15.37
N ALA A 75 -14.79 9.26 -15.68
CA ALA A 75 -15.45 10.13 -14.70
C ALA A 75 -16.64 9.45 -13.97
N ARG A 76 -17.29 8.46 -14.60
CA ARG A 76 -18.42 7.74 -14.01
C ARG A 76 -18.02 6.73 -12.93
N THR A 77 -16.79 6.20 -12.98
CA THR A 77 -16.29 5.26 -11.95
C THR A 77 -15.74 5.98 -10.72
N VAL A 78 -15.11 7.15 -10.91
CA VAL A 78 -14.57 7.93 -9.79
C VAL A 78 -15.65 8.66 -8.98
N ARG A 79 -16.77 9.07 -9.60
CA ARG A 79 -17.89 9.70 -8.86
C ARG A 79 -18.63 8.74 -7.92
N SER A 80 -18.72 7.45 -8.26
CA SER A 80 -19.29 6.44 -7.36
C SER A 80 -18.30 5.95 -6.30
N ALA A 81 -17.01 6.25 -6.45
CA ALA A 81 -15.98 5.93 -5.46
C ALA A 81 -15.70 7.10 -4.50
N ALA A 82 -15.92 8.35 -4.93
CA ALA A 82 -15.71 9.54 -4.11
C ALA A 82 -16.73 9.69 -2.96
N SER A 83 -17.94 9.13 -3.10
CA SER A 83 -18.95 9.10 -2.03
C SER A 83 -18.77 7.96 -1.03
N ALA A 84 -17.81 7.05 -1.25
CA ALA A 84 -17.55 5.89 -0.37
C ALA A 84 -16.42 6.14 0.65
N GLN A 85 -15.80 7.32 0.64
CA GLN A 85 -14.61 7.63 1.46
C GLN A 85 -14.94 8.26 2.83
N THR A 86 -15.98 7.80 3.53
CA THR A 86 -16.27 8.22 4.92
C THR A 86 -16.22 7.09 5.96
N SER A 87 -15.68 5.93 5.60
CA SER A 87 -15.38 4.85 6.53
C SER A 87 -13.89 4.54 6.50
N ARG A 88 -13.12 5.21 7.38
CA ARG A 88 -11.73 4.87 7.71
C ARG A 88 -11.73 3.55 8.51
N PRO A 89 -11.20 2.43 7.99
CA PRO A 89 -10.95 1.25 8.83
C PRO A 89 -9.75 1.55 9.74
N LYS A 90 -9.94 1.43 11.06
CA LYS A 90 -8.89 1.61 12.08
C LYS A 90 -8.28 0.26 12.42
N ASP A 91 -7.70 -0.41 11.43
CA ASP A 91 -7.09 -1.75 11.58
C ASP A 91 -6.47 -2.21 10.26
N VAL A 92 -5.67 -1.36 9.62
CA VAL A 92 -4.78 -1.80 8.53
C VAL A 92 -3.44 -2.28 9.11
N VAL A 93 -3.48 -3.44 9.77
CA VAL A 93 -2.29 -4.28 9.94
C VAL A 93 -2.15 -5.12 8.66
N GLY A 94 -1.26 -4.65 7.78
CA GLY A 94 -0.76 -5.43 6.63
C GLY A 94 -1.43 -5.12 5.29
N THR A 95 -1.02 -4.03 4.64
CA THR A 95 -1.16 -3.88 3.18
C THR A 95 -0.14 -4.77 2.48
N GLY A 96 -0.58 -5.94 2.04
CA GLY A 96 0.18 -6.84 1.17
C GLY A 96 -0.62 -8.12 0.95
N LEU A 97 -0.53 -8.71 -0.23
CA LEU A 97 -1.15 -10.00 -0.61
C LEU A 97 -0.74 -11.20 0.30
N TRP A 98 0.05 -10.94 1.34
CA TRP A 98 0.61 -11.88 2.32
C TRP A 98 0.45 -11.38 3.77
N ALA A 99 -0.52 -10.50 4.04
CA ALA A 99 -0.87 -10.14 5.41
C ALA A 99 -1.40 -11.38 6.13
N LYS A 100 -0.48 -12.15 6.71
CA LYS A 100 -0.78 -13.34 7.49
C LYS A 100 -1.66 -12.84 8.63
N ARG A 101 -2.94 -13.19 8.58
CA ARG A 101 -3.89 -12.83 9.63
C ARG A 101 -3.35 -13.44 10.91
N TYR A 102 -2.85 -12.59 11.80
CA TYR A 102 -2.51 -12.98 13.15
C TYR A 102 -3.82 -13.21 13.89
N TYR A 103 -3.84 -14.17 14.81
CA TYR A 103 -4.98 -14.31 15.71
C TYR A 103 -4.90 -13.15 16.70
N ASP A 104 -5.97 -12.38 16.80
CA ASP A 104 -6.07 -11.28 17.75
C ASP A 104 -6.23 -11.85 19.17
N GLY A 105 -5.41 -11.38 20.11
CA GLY A 105 -5.43 -11.81 21.51
C GLY A 105 -4.15 -12.52 21.97
N GLY A 106 -4.18 -12.97 23.22
CA GLY A 106 -3.12 -13.79 23.83
C GLY A 106 -3.44 -15.27 23.79
N PHE A 107 -2.62 -16.08 24.48
CA PHE A 107 -2.98 -17.47 24.75
C PHE A 107 -4.13 -17.54 25.76
N GLU A 108 -4.93 -18.60 25.67
CA GLU A 108 -5.98 -18.88 26.64
C GLU A 108 -5.35 -19.30 27.98
N ASP A 109 -6.03 -18.96 29.08
CA ASP A 109 -5.58 -19.33 30.45
C ASP A 109 -5.50 -20.86 30.59
N THR A 110 -6.51 -21.56 30.06
CA THR A 110 -6.55 -23.00 29.95
C THR A 110 -6.38 -23.42 28.50
N MET A 111 -5.32 -24.16 28.19
CA MET A 111 -5.02 -24.59 26.83
C MET A 111 -6.15 -25.47 26.25
N THR A 112 -6.78 -25.01 25.17
CA THR A 112 -7.81 -25.78 24.47
C THR A 112 -7.25 -26.64 23.34
N ARG A 113 -8.02 -27.65 22.92
CA ARG A 113 -7.63 -28.50 21.79
C ARG A 113 -7.44 -27.70 20.50
N ARG A 114 -8.29 -26.69 20.28
CA ARG A 114 -8.23 -25.81 19.12
C ARG A 114 -6.97 -24.94 19.17
N GLU A 115 -6.69 -24.30 20.30
CA GLU A 115 -5.47 -23.51 20.49
C GLU A 115 -4.21 -24.37 20.31
N ALA A 116 -4.17 -25.56 20.89
CA ALA A 116 -3.05 -26.49 20.74
C ALA A 116 -2.76 -26.83 19.27
N ALA A 117 -3.81 -27.06 18.47
CA ALA A 117 -3.71 -27.32 17.04
C ALA A 117 -3.16 -26.09 16.28
N LEU A 118 -3.61 -24.88 16.65
CA LEU A 118 -3.11 -23.63 16.10
C LEU A 118 -1.63 -23.38 16.43
N ILE A 119 -1.20 -23.65 17.66
CA ILE A 119 0.19 -23.50 18.11
C ILE A 119 1.12 -24.44 17.34
N LEU A 120 0.76 -25.73 17.23
CA LEU A 120 1.59 -26.71 16.52
C LEU A 120 1.49 -26.60 14.99
N GLY A 121 0.48 -25.88 14.48
CA GLY A 121 0.22 -25.76 13.05
C GLY A 121 -0.19 -27.09 12.42
N CYS A 122 -1.01 -27.88 13.13
CA CYS A 122 -1.59 -29.11 12.64
C CYS A 122 -3.11 -29.11 12.86
N ARG A 123 -3.80 -30.13 12.33
CA ARG A 123 -5.24 -30.30 12.53
C ARG A 123 -5.49 -30.99 13.87
N GLU A 124 -6.63 -30.74 14.51
CA GLU A 124 -7.01 -31.38 15.78
C GLU A 124 -7.03 -32.91 15.70
N SER A 125 -7.27 -33.46 14.50
CA SER A 125 -7.28 -34.89 14.21
C SER A 125 -5.95 -35.44 13.69
N ALA A 126 -4.84 -34.72 13.88
CA ALA A 126 -3.53 -35.16 13.40
C ALA A 126 -3.05 -36.43 14.13
N THR A 127 -2.27 -37.26 13.44
CA THR A 127 -1.64 -38.43 14.04
C THR A 127 -0.51 -38.03 14.98
N LYS A 128 -0.20 -38.91 15.92
CA LYS A 128 0.85 -38.71 16.93
C LYS A 128 2.22 -38.39 16.32
N ASP A 129 2.55 -39.00 15.18
CA ASP A 129 3.82 -38.78 14.49
C ASP A 129 3.95 -37.36 13.93
N ILE A 130 2.86 -36.82 13.38
CA ILE A 130 2.81 -35.45 12.86
C ILE A 130 2.97 -34.47 14.03
N ILE A 131 2.26 -34.72 15.13
CA ILE A 131 2.35 -33.90 16.35
C ILE A 131 3.79 -33.88 16.86
N GLN A 132 4.44 -35.04 16.99
CA GLN A 132 5.81 -35.14 17.48
C GLN A 132 6.82 -34.48 16.53
N LYS A 133 6.61 -34.61 15.22
CA LYS A 133 7.46 -33.95 14.21
C LYS A 133 7.36 -32.43 14.32
N LYS A 134 6.14 -31.87 14.37
CA LYS A 134 5.91 -30.42 14.50
C LYS A 134 6.45 -29.88 15.82
N TYR A 135 6.20 -30.60 16.92
CA TYR A 135 6.72 -30.27 18.24
C TYR A 135 8.25 -30.13 18.24
N ARG A 136 8.98 -31.11 17.68
CA ARG A 136 10.46 -31.07 17.62
C ARG A 136 10.95 -29.84 16.84
N THR A 137 10.33 -29.55 15.70
CA THR A 137 10.69 -28.36 14.90
C THR A 137 10.43 -27.06 15.65
N LEU A 138 9.26 -26.93 16.28
CA LEU A 138 8.91 -25.72 17.02
C LEU A 138 9.76 -25.52 18.27
N MET A 139 10.05 -26.58 19.01
CA MET A 139 10.86 -26.48 20.22
C MET A 139 12.33 -26.16 19.89
N LYS A 140 12.87 -26.73 18.79
CA LYS A 140 14.21 -26.37 18.31
C LYS A 140 14.32 -24.86 18.03
N ASN A 141 13.26 -24.27 17.48
CA ASN A 141 13.26 -22.84 17.15
C ASN A 141 13.00 -21.93 18.37
N ASN A 142 12.31 -22.44 19.40
CA ASN A 142 11.87 -21.66 20.56
C ASN A 142 12.56 -22.06 21.88
N HIS A 143 13.62 -22.88 21.82
CA HIS A 143 14.30 -23.34 23.02
C HIS A 143 14.89 -22.16 23.80
N PRO A 144 14.73 -22.11 25.15
CA PRO A 144 15.25 -20.99 25.96
C PRO A 144 16.76 -20.80 25.80
N ASP A 145 17.51 -21.90 25.70
CA ASP A 145 18.98 -21.85 25.51
C ASP A 145 19.40 -21.26 24.16
N LEU A 146 18.47 -21.20 23.18
CA LEU A 146 18.69 -20.60 21.87
C LEU A 146 18.09 -19.18 21.79
N GLY A 147 17.80 -18.56 22.93
CA GLY A 147 17.18 -17.24 23.01
C GLY A 147 15.65 -17.25 22.83
N GLY A 148 15.02 -18.42 22.87
CA GLY A 148 13.56 -18.54 22.85
C GLY A 148 12.91 -18.14 24.18
N SER A 149 11.61 -17.86 24.13
CA SER A 149 10.86 -17.51 25.33
C SER A 149 10.46 -18.75 26.13
N ARG A 150 10.76 -18.77 27.43
CA ARG A 150 10.33 -19.83 28.36
C ARG A 150 8.81 -20.01 28.33
N TYR A 151 8.07 -18.91 28.27
CA TYR A 151 6.61 -18.93 28.22
C TYR A 151 6.09 -19.63 26.96
N ILE A 152 6.70 -19.36 25.81
CA ILE A 152 6.34 -20.02 24.54
C ILE A 152 6.68 -21.51 24.59
N GLY A 153 7.83 -21.88 25.16
CA GLY A 153 8.18 -23.28 25.37
C GLY A 153 7.15 -24.03 26.21
N VAL A 154 6.68 -23.42 27.31
CA VAL A 154 5.61 -23.99 28.15
C VAL A 154 4.33 -24.21 27.34
N LYS A 155 3.87 -23.20 26.57
CA LYS A 155 2.67 -23.31 25.73
C LYS A 155 2.80 -24.39 24.63
N ILE A 156 3.98 -24.55 24.03
CA ILE A 156 4.25 -25.62 23.06
C ILE A 156 4.19 -27.01 23.73
N ASN A 157 4.70 -27.13 24.96
CA ASN A 157 4.65 -28.39 25.72
C ASN A 157 3.22 -28.76 26.09
N GLU A 158 2.43 -27.81 26.60
CA GLU A 158 1.01 -27.97 26.91
C GLU A 158 0.22 -28.44 25.66
N ALA A 159 0.45 -27.79 24.52
CA ALA A 159 -0.19 -28.16 23.26
C ALA A 159 0.13 -29.60 22.82
N LYS A 160 1.40 -30.00 22.92
CA LYS A 160 1.84 -31.37 22.61
C LYS A 160 1.19 -32.37 23.54
N GLU A 161 1.14 -32.11 24.84
CA GLU A 161 0.56 -33.03 25.81
C GLU A 161 -0.93 -33.26 25.55
N LEU A 162 -1.70 -32.19 25.35
CA LEU A 162 -3.14 -32.27 25.09
C LEU A 162 -3.48 -33.01 23.81
N LEU A 163 -2.82 -32.69 22.70
CA LEU A 163 -3.09 -33.37 21.43
C LEU A 163 -2.63 -34.83 21.46
N SER A 164 -1.50 -35.13 22.12
CA SER A 164 -1.00 -36.51 22.22
C SER A 164 -1.92 -37.44 23.03
N LYS A 165 -2.66 -36.91 24.01
CA LYS A 165 -3.65 -37.67 24.79
C LYS A 165 -4.86 -38.11 23.94
N THR A 166 -5.18 -37.37 22.89
CA THR A 166 -6.38 -37.58 22.08
C THR A 166 -6.09 -38.12 20.69
N ALA A 167 -4.82 -38.07 20.26
CA ALA A 167 -4.40 -38.48 18.94
C ALA A 167 -4.43 -40.01 18.80
N ARG A 168 -4.76 -40.47 17.61
CA ARG A 168 -4.62 -41.87 17.23
C ARG A 168 -3.15 -42.18 16.97
N ASP A 169 -2.71 -43.36 17.39
CA ASP A 169 -1.41 -43.89 16.99
C ASP A 169 -1.43 -44.12 15.47
N GLY A 170 -0.37 -43.68 14.79
CA GLY A 170 -0.26 -43.87 13.35
C GLY A 170 0.11 -45.32 13.06
N GLU A 171 -0.75 -46.06 12.35
CA GLU A 171 -0.32 -47.27 11.67
C GLU A 171 0.52 -46.83 10.46
N SER A 172 1.83 -46.96 10.61
CA SER A 172 2.86 -46.69 9.60
C SER A 172 3.06 -47.87 8.67
#